data_AF-A0A7C3H6P2-F1
#
_entry.id   AF-A0A7C3H6P2-F1
#
_cell.length_a   1.000
_cell.length_b   1.000
_cell.length_c   1.000
_cell.angle_alpha   90.00
_cell.angle_beta   90.00
_cell.angle_gamma   90.00
#
_symmetry.space_group_name_H-M   'P 1'
#
loop_
_entity.id
_entity.type
_entity.pdbx_description
1 polymer ?
#
loop_
_entity_poly.entity_id
_entity_poly.type
_entity_poly.pdbx_seq_one_letter_code
_entity_poly.pdbx_strand_id
1 'polypeptide(L)'
;MKQFSTILVTLLYASGAYGSGPILPEGWRLPNKHELSDRWREGNYKNAYVIGDFNGDGKNEGAFLAVTKDGKYEGLIAFVYLDKKEKWFVLDRMKTGNTVFMGLSLYKPGKYMVLCLSGDECNGKYRKEIVIKNDAFSYYRPGSASSIFVWNPKTKTFDRVWQSD
;
A
#
# COMPACT_ATOMS: atom_id res chain seq x y z
N MET A 1 -18.65 -54.19 -27.64
CA MET A 1 -19.80 -53.40 -27.17
C MET A 1 -19.47 -52.95 -25.75
N LYS A 2 -18.85 -51.77 -25.57
CA LYS A 2 -19.46 -50.46 -25.25
C LYS A 2 -20.41 -50.51 -24.04
N GLN A 3 -19.98 -49.96 -22.89
CA GLN A 3 -20.76 -49.16 -21.93
C GLN A 3 -19.94 -48.94 -20.65
N PHE A 4 -19.97 -47.82 -19.92
CA PHE A 4 -20.14 -46.39 -20.20
C PHE A 4 -19.60 -45.73 -18.90
N SER A 5 -18.75 -44.72 -19.00
CA SER A 5 -18.20 -43.97 -17.87
C SER A 5 -19.31 -43.34 -17.03
N THR A 6 -19.15 -43.27 -15.71
CA THR A 6 -19.84 -42.25 -14.89
C THR A 6 -18.80 -41.52 -14.05
N ILE A 7 -18.54 -40.29 -14.48
CA ILE A 7 -17.69 -39.29 -13.85
C ILE A 7 -18.49 -38.70 -12.69
N LEU A 8 -18.00 -38.84 -11.46
CA LEU A 8 -18.55 -38.14 -10.30
C LEU A 8 -18.02 -36.70 -10.33
N VAL A 9 -18.86 -35.77 -10.77
CA VAL A 9 -18.60 -34.33 -10.77
C VAL A 9 -18.85 -33.82 -9.35
N THR A 10 -17.78 -33.57 -8.59
CA THR A 10 -17.86 -32.87 -7.32
C THR A 10 -17.99 -31.37 -7.59
N LEU A 11 -19.23 -30.84 -7.49
CA LEU A 11 -19.49 -29.40 -7.44
C LEU A 11 -18.81 -28.81 -6.19
N LEU A 12 -17.73 -28.06 -6.39
CA LEU A 12 -17.16 -27.21 -5.34
C LEU A 12 -17.94 -25.89 -5.31
N TYR A 13 -18.56 -25.65 -4.15
CA TYR A 13 -19.23 -24.41 -3.77
C TYR A 13 -18.32 -23.20 -3.98
N ALA A 14 -18.68 -22.33 -4.92
CA ALA A 14 -18.13 -21.00 -4.99
C ALA A 14 -18.79 -20.14 -3.90
N SER A 15 -18.15 -20.04 -2.74
CA SER A 15 -18.51 -19.06 -1.72
C SER A 15 -18.26 -17.66 -2.26
N GLY A 16 -19.32 -16.99 -2.73
CA GLY A 16 -19.28 -15.58 -3.05
C GLY A 16 -19.08 -14.76 -1.77
N ALA A 17 -17.83 -14.50 -1.40
CA ALA A 17 -17.52 -13.47 -0.43
C ALA A 17 -17.85 -12.12 -1.08
N TYR A 18 -19.02 -11.58 -0.77
CA TYR A 18 -19.37 -10.20 -1.09
C TYR A 18 -18.37 -9.30 -0.38
N GLY A 19 -17.47 -8.71 -1.17
CA GLY A 19 -16.40 -7.84 -0.70
C GLY A 19 -16.93 -6.53 -0.15
N SER A 20 -17.32 -6.51 1.13
CA SER A 20 -17.14 -5.30 1.92
C SER A 20 -15.64 -5.02 1.90
N GLY A 21 -15.23 -3.88 1.34
CA GLY A 21 -13.82 -3.47 1.33
C GLY A 21 -13.20 -3.50 2.74
N PRO A 22 -11.87 -3.35 2.85
CA PRO A 22 -11.19 -3.47 4.13
C PRO A 22 -11.80 -2.52 5.17
N ILE A 23 -12.05 -3.05 6.37
CA ILE A 23 -12.52 -2.24 7.50
C ILE A 23 -11.31 -1.50 8.06
N LEU A 24 -11.20 -0.22 7.73
CA LEU A 24 -10.13 0.63 8.25
C LEU A 24 -10.25 0.84 9.77
N PRO A 25 -9.16 1.22 10.46
CA PRO A 25 -9.18 1.57 11.87
C PRO A 25 -10.23 2.63 12.20
N GLU A 26 -10.68 2.63 13.45
CA GLU A 26 -11.64 3.61 13.94
C GLU A 26 -11.19 5.05 13.63
N GLY A 27 -12.15 5.89 13.21
CA GLY A 27 -11.89 7.28 12.83
C GLY A 27 -11.49 7.49 11.37
N TRP A 28 -11.18 6.43 10.62
CA TRP A 28 -10.79 6.50 9.22
C TRP A 28 -11.84 5.92 8.27
N ARG A 29 -11.81 6.38 7.02
CA ARG A 29 -12.60 5.86 5.90
C ARG A 29 -11.78 5.94 4.62
N LEU A 30 -12.18 5.16 3.63
CA LEU A 30 -11.64 5.32 2.28
C LEU A 30 -12.03 6.70 1.72
N PRO A 31 -11.18 7.31 0.88
CA PRO A 31 -11.53 8.50 0.13
C PRO A 31 -12.75 8.21 -0.76
N ASN A 32 -13.64 9.19 -0.89
CA ASN A 32 -14.79 9.11 -1.80
C ASN A 32 -14.38 9.47 -3.24
N LYS A 33 -15.32 9.32 -4.18
CA LYS A 33 -15.06 9.58 -5.61
C LYS A 33 -14.62 11.02 -5.89
N HIS A 34 -15.18 12.01 -5.19
CA HIS A 34 -14.81 13.41 -5.34
C HIS A 34 -13.39 13.67 -4.80
N GLU A 35 -13.04 13.10 -3.65
CA GLU A 35 -11.70 13.21 -3.09
C GLU A 35 -10.63 12.57 -3.99
N LEU A 36 -11.01 11.62 -4.85
CA LEU A 36 -10.14 10.97 -5.84
C LEU A 36 -10.34 11.48 -7.28
N SER A 37 -11.07 12.59 -7.49
CA SER A 37 -11.43 13.05 -8.84
C SER A 37 -10.37 13.91 -9.53
N ASP A 38 -9.20 14.06 -8.93
CA ASP A 38 -8.15 14.93 -9.44
C ASP A 38 -7.55 14.39 -10.75
N ARG A 39 -7.41 15.25 -11.77
CA ARG A 39 -7.04 14.82 -13.14
C ARG A 39 -5.68 14.15 -13.22
N TRP A 40 -4.74 14.51 -12.35
CA TRP A 40 -3.42 13.87 -12.34
C TRP A 40 -3.50 12.37 -12.03
N ARG A 41 -4.57 11.92 -11.36
CA ARG A 41 -4.85 10.51 -11.11
C ARG A 41 -5.26 9.79 -12.39
N GLU A 42 -5.39 10.44 -13.53
CA GLU A 42 -5.60 9.81 -14.83
C GLU A 42 -4.25 9.33 -15.42
N GLY A 43 -3.78 8.13 -15.06
CA GLY A 43 -2.63 7.49 -15.72
C GLY A 43 -2.10 6.20 -15.07
N ASN A 44 -0.77 6.03 -14.98
CA ASN A 44 -0.15 4.89 -14.28
C ASN A 44 -0.01 5.11 -12.75
N TYR A 45 -0.38 6.29 -12.26
CA TYR A 45 -0.10 6.77 -10.91
C TYR A 45 -1.39 6.93 -10.06
N LYS A 46 -2.44 6.17 -10.38
CA LYS A 46 -3.80 6.43 -9.87
C LYS A 46 -4.06 5.90 -8.47
N ASN A 47 -3.24 4.98 -7.99
CA ASN A 47 -3.73 4.02 -7.02
C ASN A 47 -3.92 4.67 -5.64
N ALA A 48 -5.16 4.58 -5.14
CA ALA A 48 -5.50 4.93 -3.76
C ALA A 48 -5.22 3.78 -2.79
N TYR A 49 -4.86 2.60 -3.30
CA TYR A 49 -4.47 1.45 -2.51
C TYR A 49 -3.49 0.56 -3.28
N VAL A 50 -2.68 -0.19 -2.55
CA VAL A 50 -1.82 -1.25 -3.09
C VAL A 50 -1.91 -2.47 -2.19
N ILE A 51 -1.78 -3.64 -2.80
CA ILE A 51 -1.79 -4.94 -2.13
C ILE A 51 -0.46 -5.64 -2.42
N GLY A 52 0.15 -6.22 -1.40
CA GLY A 52 1.41 -6.97 -1.52
C GLY A 52 1.74 -7.77 -0.27
N ASP A 53 2.74 -8.65 -0.35
CA ASP A 53 3.28 -9.35 0.81
C ASP A 53 4.40 -8.52 1.45
N PHE A 54 4.02 -7.62 2.35
CA PHE A 54 4.93 -6.66 2.96
C PHE A 54 5.80 -7.30 4.03
N ASN A 55 5.21 -8.20 4.81
CA ASN A 55 5.90 -8.80 5.95
C ASN A 55 6.69 -10.07 5.59
N GLY A 56 6.44 -10.65 4.40
CA GLY A 56 7.11 -11.83 3.87
C GLY A 56 6.52 -13.16 4.34
N ASP A 57 5.29 -13.17 4.85
CA ASP A 57 4.60 -14.38 5.34
C ASP A 57 3.72 -15.06 4.27
N GLY A 58 3.74 -14.55 3.04
CA GLY A 58 2.97 -15.07 1.92
C GLY A 58 1.51 -14.65 1.89
N LYS A 59 1.06 -13.77 2.80
CA LYS A 59 -0.30 -13.21 2.77
C LYS A 59 -0.32 -11.86 2.10
N ASN A 60 -1.49 -11.53 1.53
CA ASN A 60 -1.73 -10.22 0.96
C ASN A 60 -2.07 -9.22 2.07
N GLU A 61 -1.21 -8.24 2.23
CA GLU A 61 -1.42 -7.04 3.02
C GLU A 61 -1.88 -5.86 2.17
N GLY A 62 -2.27 -4.75 2.81
CA GLY A 62 -2.74 -3.56 2.11
C GLY A 62 -2.25 -2.26 2.69
N ALA A 63 -1.98 -1.31 1.80
CA ALA A 63 -1.76 0.09 2.11
C ALA A 63 -2.78 0.95 1.35
N PHE A 64 -3.35 1.95 2.02
CA PHE A 64 -4.49 2.74 1.58
C PHE A 64 -4.24 4.21 1.87
N LEU A 65 -4.60 5.05 0.90
CA LEU A 65 -4.96 6.42 1.21
C LEU A 65 -6.25 6.39 2.01
N ALA A 66 -6.32 7.20 3.05
CA ALA A 66 -7.47 7.27 3.93
C ALA A 66 -7.76 8.72 4.31
N VAL A 67 -9.02 8.99 4.65
CA VAL A 67 -9.48 10.28 5.15
C VAL A 67 -10.14 10.05 6.51
N THR A 68 -9.97 10.98 7.44
CA THR A 68 -10.70 10.92 8.71
C THR A 68 -12.20 11.07 8.47
N LYS A 69 -13.03 10.46 9.33
CA LYS A 69 -14.50 10.53 9.19
C LYS A 69 -15.04 11.97 9.21
N ASP A 70 -14.36 12.87 9.93
CA ASP A 70 -14.68 14.30 9.96
C ASP A 70 -14.15 15.11 8.76
N GLY A 71 -13.42 14.46 7.84
CA GLY A 71 -12.90 15.08 6.63
C GLY A 71 -11.82 16.13 6.87
N LYS A 72 -11.14 16.15 8.04
CA LYS A 72 -10.10 17.15 8.33
C LYS A 72 -8.69 16.70 7.95
N TYR A 73 -8.45 15.41 7.87
CA TYR A 73 -7.13 14.85 7.62
C TYR A 73 -7.19 13.76 6.57
N GLU A 74 -6.12 13.69 5.77
CA GLU A 74 -5.82 12.55 4.93
C GLU A 74 -4.50 11.92 5.37
N GLY A 75 -4.25 10.70 4.91
CA GLY A 75 -3.03 10.03 5.27
C GLY A 75 -2.87 8.68 4.59
N LEU A 76 -1.81 8.01 5.00
CA LEU A 76 -1.47 6.66 4.59
C LEU A 76 -1.68 5.71 5.76
N ILE A 77 -2.45 4.67 5.52
CA ILE A 77 -2.67 3.60 6.48
C ILE A 77 -2.26 2.29 5.83
N ALA A 78 -1.57 1.43 6.56
CA ALA A 78 -1.27 0.07 6.12
C ALA A 78 -1.68 -0.95 7.19
N PHE A 79 -1.93 -2.18 6.78
CA PHE A 79 -2.02 -3.31 7.71
C PHE A 79 -1.03 -4.40 7.35
N VAL A 80 -0.61 -5.16 8.35
CA VAL A 80 0.04 -6.46 8.17
C VAL A 80 -0.60 -7.54 9.03
N TYR A 81 -0.49 -8.80 8.62
CA TYR A 81 -0.91 -9.90 9.48
C TYR A 81 0.18 -10.25 10.50
N LEU A 82 -0.06 -9.94 11.78
CA LEU A 82 0.79 -10.37 12.89
C LEU A 82 -0.01 -11.29 13.81
N ASP A 83 0.55 -12.44 14.15
CA ASP A 83 -0.08 -13.41 15.06
C ASP A 83 -1.52 -13.77 14.65
N LYS A 84 -1.73 -13.94 13.33
CA LYS A 84 -3.02 -14.23 12.68
C LYS A 84 -4.08 -13.13 12.82
N LYS A 85 -3.69 -11.91 13.16
CA LYS A 85 -4.57 -10.74 13.25
C LYS A 85 -4.04 -9.61 12.38
N GLU A 86 -4.94 -8.82 11.82
CA GLU A 86 -4.56 -7.57 11.16
C GLU A 86 -4.03 -6.58 12.21
N LYS A 87 -2.82 -6.10 11.97
CA LYS A 87 -2.23 -5.00 12.71
C LYS A 87 -2.17 -3.78 11.80
N TRP A 88 -2.90 -2.75 12.17
CA TRP A 88 -2.99 -1.50 11.43
C TRP A 88 -1.98 -0.45 11.90
N PHE A 89 -1.48 0.34 10.96
CA PHE A 89 -0.50 1.41 11.16
C PHE A 89 -0.97 2.67 10.43
N VAL A 90 -1.02 3.80 11.14
CA VAL A 90 -1.13 5.12 10.52
C VAL A 90 0.30 5.59 10.25
N LEU A 91 0.69 5.60 8.97
CA LEU A 91 2.07 5.86 8.54
C LEU A 91 2.34 7.32 8.20
N ASP A 92 1.29 8.04 7.81
CA ASP A 92 1.35 9.47 7.55
C ASP A 92 -0.02 10.10 7.82
N ARG A 93 -0.01 11.38 8.21
CA ARG A 93 -1.22 12.16 8.43
C ARG A 93 -0.94 13.63 8.13
N MET A 94 -1.77 14.21 7.28
CA MET A 94 -1.71 15.63 6.93
C MET A 94 -3.11 16.24 6.88
N LYS A 95 -3.19 17.57 6.96
CA LYS A 95 -4.46 18.26 6.74
C LYS A 95 -4.91 17.98 5.30
N THR A 96 -6.15 17.55 5.14
CA THR A 96 -6.69 17.29 3.81
C THR A 96 -7.10 18.59 3.14
N GLY A 97 -6.97 18.63 1.82
CA GLY A 97 -7.57 19.65 0.98
C GLY A 97 -8.97 19.25 0.54
N ASN A 98 -9.41 19.78 -0.60
CA ASN A 98 -10.66 19.34 -1.24
C ASN A 98 -10.53 17.97 -1.92
N THR A 99 -9.30 17.56 -2.23
CA THR A 99 -8.94 16.30 -2.87
C THR A 99 -7.76 15.67 -2.15
N VAL A 100 -7.71 14.34 -2.17
CA VAL A 100 -6.52 13.60 -1.74
C VAL A 100 -5.50 13.72 -2.86
N PHE A 101 -4.31 14.20 -2.53
CA PHE A 101 -3.30 14.54 -3.55
C PHE A 101 -2.10 13.57 -3.60
N MET A 102 -2.13 12.53 -2.78
CA MET A 102 -1.07 11.52 -2.72
C MET A 102 -1.41 10.29 -3.57
N GLY A 103 -0.40 9.59 -4.07
CA GLY A 103 -0.53 8.34 -4.80
C GLY A 103 0.24 7.20 -4.14
N LEU A 104 -0.15 5.97 -4.46
CA LEU A 104 0.54 4.75 -4.03
C LEU A 104 1.03 3.94 -5.23
N SER A 105 2.20 3.32 -5.11
CA SER A 105 2.72 2.36 -6.10
C SER A 105 3.42 1.20 -5.39
N LEU A 106 3.22 -0.01 -5.91
CA LEU A 106 3.84 -1.22 -5.37
C LEU A 106 5.30 -1.33 -5.84
N TYR A 107 6.18 -1.70 -4.93
CA TYR A 107 7.56 -2.08 -5.20
C TYR A 107 7.71 -3.57 -4.94
N LYS A 108 8.31 -4.28 -5.90
CA LYS A 108 8.62 -5.71 -5.75
C LYS A 108 9.99 -5.90 -5.09
N PRO A 109 10.31 -7.11 -4.59
CA PRO A 109 11.65 -7.41 -4.12
C PRO A 109 12.72 -7.07 -5.16
N GLY A 110 13.79 -6.40 -4.74
CA GLY A 110 14.82 -5.94 -5.66
C GLY A 110 15.76 -4.90 -5.08
N LYS A 111 16.70 -4.47 -5.92
CA LYS A 111 17.63 -3.37 -5.66
C LYS A 111 17.12 -2.11 -6.33
N TYR A 112 17.05 -1.03 -5.58
CA TYR A 112 16.54 0.25 -6.07
C TYR A 112 17.54 1.36 -5.76
N MET A 113 17.83 2.19 -6.75
CA MET A 113 18.56 3.43 -6.55
C MET A 113 17.56 4.52 -6.18
N VAL A 114 17.73 5.12 -5.01
CA VAL A 114 16.90 6.25 -4.55
C VAL A 114 17.74 7.53 -4.50
N LEU A 115 17.14 8.65 -4.90
CA LEU A 115 17.74 9.96 -4.74
C LEU A 115 17.47 10.47 -3.32
N CYS A 116 18.47 11.11 -2.73
CA CYS A 116 18.41 11.59 -1.36
C CYS A 116 18.12 13.08 -1.36
N LEU A 117 17.24 13.55 -0.47
CA LEU A 117 16.89 14.97 -0.38
C LEU A 117 18.04 15.81 0.15
N SER A 118 18.89 15.22 0.99
CA SER A 118 20.10 15.84 1.51
C SER A 118 21.26 14.85 1.54
N GLY A 119 22.48 15.36 1.49
CA GLY A 119 23.69 14.54 1.56
C GLY A 119 23.75 13.70 2.85
N ASP A 120 23.24 14.21 3.96
CA ASP A 120 23.31 13.52 5.26
C ASP A 120 22.50 12.21 5.29
N GLU A 121 21.36 12.15 4.58
CA GLU A 121 20.55 10.93 4.45
C GLU A 121 21.26 9.78 3.72
N CYS A 122 22.37 10.10 3.07
CA CYS A 122 23.13 9.24 2.18
C CYS A 122 24.64 9.37 2.36
N ASN A 123 25.10 9.74 3.58
CA ASN A 123 26.52 9.82 3.94
C ASN A 123 27.32 10.68 2.94
N GLY A 124 26.80 11.86 2.61
CA GLY A 124 27.37 12.81 1.65
C GLY A 124 27.09 12.50 0.17
N LYS A 125 26.31 11.45 -0.15
CA LYS A 125 25.97 11.10 -1.54
C LYS A 125 24.58 11.59 -1.92
N TYR A 126 24.36 11.84 -3.21
CA TYR A 126 23.04 12.20 -3.74
C TYR A 126 22.13 11.00 -4.01
N ARG A 127 22.69 9.78 -3.97
CA ARG A 127 21.97 8.53 -4.22
C ARG A 127 22.43 7.44 -3.29
N LYS A 128 21.51 6.56 -2.87
CA LYS A 128 21.84 5.31 -2.20
C LYS A 128 21.11 4.14 -2.85
N GLU A 129 21.75 2.97 -2.85
CA GLU A 129 21.06 1.71 -3.15
C GLU A 129 20.30 1.28 -1.89
N ILE A 130 19.04 0.93 -2.05
CA ILE A 130 18.26 0.20 -1.04
C ILE A 130 17.95 -1.20 -1.56
N VAL A 131 17.90 -2.16 -0.65
CA VAL A 131 17.51 -3.53 -0.94
C VAL A 131 16.15 -3.79 -0.30
N ILE A 132 15.16 -4.04 -1.14
CA ILE A 132 13.80 -4.38 -0.74
C ILE A 132 13.68 -5.90 -0.82
N LYS A 133 13.41 -6.55 0.33
CA LYS A 133 13.38 -8.03 0.44
C LYS A 133 11.99 -8.62 0.18
N ASN A 134 10.96 -7.93 0.62
CA ASN A 134 9.55 -8.28 0.47
C ASN A 134 8.87 -7.21 -0.39
N ASP A 135 7.58 -7.34 -0.69
CA ASP A 135 6.88 -6.23 -1.32
C ASP A 135 6.97 -4.97 -0.43
N ALA A 136 7.02 -3.82 -1.06
CA ALA A 136 7.02 -2.52 -0.42
C ALA A 136 6.10 -1.57 -1.19
N PHE A 137 5.94 -0.34 -0.73
CA PHE A 137 5.14 0.63 -1.47
C PHE A 137 5.69 2.03 -1.34
N SER A 138 5.57 2.80 -2.42
CA SER A 138 5.81 4.22 -2.39
C SER A 138 4.54 4.99 -2.07
N TYR A 139 4.73 6.11 -1.40
CA TYR A 139 3.76 7.15 -1.12
C TYR A 139 4.35 8.46 -1.63
N TYR A 140 3.69 9.03 -2.64
CA TYR A 140 4.26 10.12 -3.42
C TYR A 140 3.23 11.20 -3.70
N ARG A 141 3.75 12.40 -3.91
CA ARG A 141 3.03 13.49 -4.53
C ARG A 141 3.49 13.63 -5.98
N PRO A 142 2.60 13.72 -6.97
CA PRO A 142 3.00 13.92 -8.37
C PRO A 142 3.87 15.17 -8.54
N GLY A 143 5.03 15.03 -9.17
CA GLY A 143 5.99 16.12 -9.40
C GLY A 143 6.55 16.72 -8.11
N SER A 144 6.60 15.94 -7.03
CA SER A 144 7.18 16.36 -5.76
C SER A 144 7.67 15.13 -4.97
N ALA A 145 8.03 15.37 -3.71
CA ALA A 145 8.65 14.40 -2.82
C ALA A 145 7.89 13.07 -2.78
N SER A 146 8.66 12.00 -2.66
CA SER A 146 8.13 10.66 -2.45
C SER A 146 8.86 9.95 -1.32
N SER A 147 8.30 8.84 -0.87
CA SER A 147 8.93 7.97 0.11
C SER A 147 8.53 6.53 -0.13
N ILE A 148 9.40 5.58 0.22
CA ILE A 148 9.09 4.15 0.22
C ILE A 148 8.92 3.72 1.67
N PHE A 149 7.87 2.96 1.93
CA PHE A 149 7.67 2.26 3.19
C PHE A 149 8.09 0.81 3.04
N VAL A 150 9.04 0.38 3.87
CA VAL A 150 9.61 -0.97 3.88
C VAL A 150 9.36 -1.61 5.23
N TRP A 151 8.88 -2.85 5.26
CA TRP A 151 8.70 -3.56 6.51
C TRP A 151 10.03 -3.84 7.22
N ASN A 152 10.09 -3.53 8.52
CA ASN A 152 11.20 -3.83 9.38
C ASN A 152 10.83 -5.00 10.31
N PRO A 153 11.38 -6.21 10.08
CA PRO A 153 11.03 -7.38 10.87
C PRO A 153 11.54 -7.32 12.31
N LYS A 154 12.54 -6.47 12.61
CA LYS A 154 13.09 -6.33 13.96
C LYS A 154 12.16 -5.51 14.87
N THR A 155 11.64 -4.40 14.35
CA THR A 155 10.74 -3.51 15.10
C THR A 155 9.28 -3.88 14.92
N LYS A 156 8.96 -4.73 13.92
CA LYS A 156 7.58 -5.04 13.50
C LYS A 156 6.80 -3.78 13.12
N THR A 157 7.45 -2.88 12.39
CA THR A 157 6.90 -1.61 11.89
C THR A 157 7.35 -1.37 10.46
N PHE A 158 6.84 -0.31 9.81
CA PHE A 158 7.37 0.17 8.55
C PHE A 158 8.43 1.25 8.78
N ASP A 159 9.58 1.11 8.13
CA ASP A 159 10.58 2.16 8.00
C ASP A 159 10.25 3.03 6.78
N ARG A 160 10.42 4.34 6.91
CA ARG A 160 10.23 5.30 5.82
C ARG A 160 11.58 5.69 5.21
N VAL A 161 11.73 5.46 3.91
CA VAL A 161 12.88 5.90 3.11
C VAL A 161 12.42 7.07 2.25
N TRP A 162 12.89 8.27 2.58
CA TRP A 162 12.64 9.46 1.75
C TRP A 162 13.35 9.36 0.40
N GLN A 163 12.67 9.88 -0.62
CA GLN A 163 13.19 9.97 -1.97
C GLN A 163 12.91 11.38 -2.51
N SER A 164 13.93 11.98 -3.10
CA SER A 164 13.72 13.09 -4.03
C SER A 164 13.35 12.54 -5.40
N ASP A 165 12.48 13.24 -6.08
CA ASP A 165 12.39 13.27 -7.54
C ASP A 165 13.61 13.99 -8.16
#